data_AF-M1B5V0-F1
#
_entry.id   AF-M1B5V0-F1
#
_cell.length_a   1.000
_cell.length_b   1.000
_cell.length_c   1.000
_cell.angle_alpha   90.00
_cell.angle_beta   90.00
_cell.angle_gamma   90.00
#
_symmetry.space_group_name_H-M   'P 1'
#
loop_
_entity.id
_entity.type
_entity.pdbx_description
1 polymer ?
#
loop_
_entity_poly.entity_id
_entity_poly.type
_entity_poly.pdbx_seq_one_letter_code
_entity_poly.pdbx_strand_id
1 'polypeptide(L)' 'MGIMNENVTIVDRGREARVTRYREKRRTRLFSKKIRYEVRKLNAEKRPRMKGRFVKRTNFVTTTTPNYPLVK' A
#
# COMPACT_ATOMS: atom_id res chain seq x y z
N MET A 1 7.39 1.65 -53.98
CA MET A 1 8.38 1.18 -52.99
C MET A 1 8.70 2.34 -52.07
N GLY A 2 7.97 2.48 -50.96
CA GLY A 2 8.15 3.59 -50.03
C GLY A 2 9.43 3.42 -49.23
N ILE A 3 10.26 4.46 -49.20
CA ILE A 3 11.51 4.49 -48.44
C ILE A 3 11.17 4.45 -46.95
N MET A 4 11.51 3.35 -46.27
CA MET A 4 11.38 3.23 -44.82
C MET A 4 12.50 4.06 -44.18
N ASN A 5 12.11 5.15 -43.52
CA ASN A 5 13.04 6.01 -42.77
C ASN A 5 13.64 5.23 -41.60
N GLU A 6 14.91 4.83 -41.73
CA GLU A 6 15.66 4.03 -40.76
C GLU A 6 15.75 4.70 -39.37
N ASN A 7 15.58 6.03 -39.30
CA ASN A 7 15.62 6.83 -38.06
C ASN A 7 14.42 6.59 -37.10
N VAL A 8 13.31 6.03 -37.57
CA VAL A 8 12.14 5.72 -36.71
C VAL A 8 12.41 4.46 -35.87
N THR A 9 13.23 3.54 -36.37
CA THR A 9 13.38 2.18 -35.85
C THR A 9 14.05 2.10 -34.46
N ILE A 10 15.01 2.99 -34.17
CA ILE A 10 15.78 2.97 -32.92
C ILE A 10 14.94 3.49 -31.74
N VAL A 11 14.14 4.55 -31.96
CA VAL A 11 13.23 5.11 -30.94
C VAL A 11 12.02 4.18 -30.73
N ASP A 12 11.57 3.50 -31.79
CA ASP A 12 10.41 2.61 -31.74
C ASP A 12 10.73 1.28 -31.03
N ARG A 13 11.93 0.70 -31.21
CA ARG A 13 12.33 -0.52 -30.48
C ARG A 13 12.30 -0.34 -28.95
N GLY A 14 12.70 0.85 -28.46
CA GLY A 14 12.59 1.20 -27.03
C GLY A 14 11.14 1.43 -26.57
N ARG A 15 10.25 1.86 -27.47
CA ARG A 15 8.82 2.00 -27.19
C ARG A 15 8.13 0.65 -27.17
N GLU A 16 8.36 -0.19 -28.17
CA GLU A 16 7.85 -1.55 -28.28
C GLU A 16 8.19 -2.37 -27.04
N ALA A 17 9.46 -2.38 -26.61
CA ALA A 17 9.87 -3.08 -25.40
C ALA A 17 9.13 -2.60 -24.13
N ARG A 18 8.94 -1.28 -23.98
CA ARG A 18 8.18 -0.70 -22.85
C ARG A 18 6.70 -1.07 -22.90
N VAL A 19 6.09 -1.05 -24.09
CA VAL A 19 4.67 -1.41 -24.29
C VAL A 19 4.45 -2.88 -24.02
N THR A 20 5.33 -3.76 -24.48
CA THR A 20 5.26 -5.21 -24.20
C THR A 20 5.36 -5.48 -22.71
N ARG A 21 6.37 -4.89 -22.03
CA ARG A 21 6.50 -4.99 -20.56
C ARG A 21 5.27 -4.46 -19.83
N TYR A 22 4.66 -3.37 -20.30
CA TYR A 22 3.41 -2.84 -19.73
C TYR A 22 2.25 -3.84 -19.88
N ARG A 23 2.05 -4.41 -21.08
CA ARG A 23 0.98 -5.39 -21.34
C ARG A 23 1.14 -6.64 -20.48
N GLU A 24 2.36 -7.16 -20.37
CA GLU A 24 2.69 -8.30 -19.51
C GLU A 24 2.42 -8.00 -18.03
N LYS A 25 2.92 -6.86 -17.52
CA LYS A 25 2.64 -6.41 -16.14
C LYS A 25 1.16 -6.19 -15.89
N ARG A 26 0.39 -5.72 -16.88
CA ARG A 26 -1.05 -5.50 -16.77
C ARG A 26 -1.80 -6.82 -16.63
N ARG A 27 -1.44 -7.83 -17.44
CA ARG A 27 -2.01 -9.17 -17.41
C ARG A 27 -1.79 -9.89 -16.06
N THR A 28 -0.67 -9.62 -15.39
CA THR A 28 -0.31 -10.25 -14.10
C THR A 28 -0.61 -9.38 -12.87
N ARG A 29 -1.42 -8.32 -13.01
CA ARG A 29 -1.82 -7.50 -11.85
C ARG A 29 -2.62 -8.33 -10.86
N LEU A 30 -2.21 -8.26 -9.59
CA LEU A 30 -2.96 -8.83 -8.48
C LEU A 30 -3.93 -7.78 -7.93
N PHE A 31 -5.23 -8.02 -8.08
CA PHE A 31 -6.28 -7.14 -7.56
C PHE A 31 -6.74 -7.53 -6.15
N SER A 32 -6.49 -8.77 -5.74
CA SER A 32 -6.78 -9.20 -4.37
C SER A 32 -5.80 -8.57 -3.38
N LYS A 33 -6.26 -8.41 -2.14
CA LYS A 33 -5.45 -7.82 -1.07
C LYS A 33 -4.26 -8.75 -0.75
N LYS A 34 -3.04 -8.27 -1.01
CA LYS A 34 -1.80 -8.95 -0.63
C LYS A 34 -1.18 -8.29 0.60
N ILE A 35 -0.98 -9.06 1.67
CA ILE A 35 -0.20 -8.66 2.82
C ILE A 35 1.27 -8.98 2.51
N ARG A 36 2.16 -7.99 2.61
CA ARG A 36 3.60 -8.16 2.34
C ARG A 36 4.42 -8.29 3.62
N TYR A 37 3.98 -7.62 4.69
CA TYR A 37 4.70 -7.56 5.96
C TYR A 37 3.79 -8.07 7.07
N GLU A 38 3.80 -9.39 7.29
CA GLU A 38 2.93 -10.06 8.26
C GLU A 38 3.12 -9.52 9.68
N VAL A 39 4.37 -9.31 10.11
CA VAL A 39 4.68 -8.76 11.44
C VAL A 39 4.03 -7.38 11.65
N ARG A 40 4.01 -6.51 10.62
CA ARG A 40 3.37 -5.19 10.73
C ARG A 40 1.84 -5.29 10.80
N LYS A 41 1.24 -6.26 10.10
CA LYS A 41 -0.20 -6.54 10.18
C LYS A 41 -0.58 -6.99 11.59
N LEU A 42 0.12 -7.98 12.14
CA LEU A 42 -0.12 -8.48 13.50
C LEU A 42 0.02 -7.37 14.55
N ASN A 43 1.06 -6.52 14.42
CA ASN A 43 1.24 -5.38 15.31
C ASN A 43 0.11 -4.35 15.19
N ALA A 44 -0.43 -4.13 13.98
CA ALA A 44 -1.56 -3.21 13.74
C ALA A 44 -2.91 -3.76 14.23
N GLU A 45 -3.07 -5.08 14.30
CA GLU A 45 -4.23 -5.78 14.88
C GLU A 45 -4.22 -5.69 16.40
N LYS A 46 -3.04 -5.87 17.03
CA LYS A 46 -2.87 -5.74 18.49
C LYS A 46 -2.95 -4.30 19.00
N ARG A 47 -2.75 -3.31 18.14
CA ARG A 47 -2.64 -1.90 18.55
C ARG A 47 -4.01 -1.32 18.90
N PRO A 48 -4.16 -0.63 20.04
CA PRO A 48 -5.46 -0.12 20.48
C PRO A 48 -6.09 0.92 19.53
N ARG A 49 -7.41 0.83 19.32
CA ARG A 49 -8.18 1.70 18.41
C ARG A 49 -9.44 2.28 19.04
N MET A 50 -9.81 3.51 18.67
CA MET A 50 -11.12 4.11 18.90
C MET A 50 -11.70 4.61 17.58
N LYS A 51 -12.91 4.17 17.22
CA LYS A 51 -13.56 4.50 15.92
C LYS A 51 -12.63 4.26 14.71
N GLY A 52 -11.88 3.16 14.72
CA GLY A 52 -10.94 2.77 13.66
C GLY A 52 -9.56 3.45 13.69
N ARG A 53 -9.37 4.51 14.48
CA ARG A 53 -8.11 5.25 14.59
C ARG A 53 -7.24 4.69 15.72
N PHE A 54 -5.92 4.63 15.51
CA PHE A 54 -4.99 4.32 16.60
C PHE A 54 -4.97 5.47 17.61
N VAL A 55 -4.85 5.13 18.89
CA VAL A 55 -4.65 6.14 19.94
C VAL A 55 -3.41 5.81 20.78
N LYS A 56 -2.89 6.83 21.46
CA LYS A 56 -1.74 6.69 22.36
C LYS A 56 -2.20 6.04 23.67
N ARG A 57 -1.36 5.16 24.24
CA ARG A 57 -1.66 4.46 25.49
C ARG A 57 -1.94 5.40 26.67
N THR A 58 -1.38 6.62 26.68
CA THR A 58 -1.63 7.62 27.73
C THR A 58 -3.05 8.20 27.68
N ASN A 59 -3.69 8.17 26.51
CA ASN A 59 -5.05 8.70 26.32
C ASN A 59 -6.10 7.58 26.41
N PHE A 60 -5.67 6.35 26.78
CA PHE A 60 -6.54 5.21 27.01
C PHE A 60 -7.14 5.29 28.43
N VAL A 61 -7.90 6.34 28.69
CA VAL A 61 -8.87 6.34 29.79
C VAL A 61 -10.16 5.80 29.19
N THR A 62 -10.38 4.50 29.36
CA THR A 62 -11.64 3.86 28.99
C THR A 62 -12.76 4.44 29.85
N THR A 63 -13.85 4.87 29.22
CA THR A 63 -15.10 5.35 29.83
C THR A 63 -15.87 4.24 30.60
N THR A 64 -15.19 3.39 31.37
CA THR A 64 -15.85 2.28 32.10
C THR A 64 -15.25 2.02 33.50
N THR A 65 -14.46 2.92 34.05
CA THR A 65 -14.17 2.91 35.50
C THR A 65 -14.38 4.31 36.06
N PRO A 66 -15.16 4.47 37.15
CA PRO A 66 -15.28 5.76 37.81
C PRO A 66 -13.90 6.12 38.36
N ASN A 67 -13.41 7.27 37.93
CA ASN A 67 -12.30 7.96 38.56
C ASN A 67 -12.62 8.12 40.05
N TYR A 68 -11.86 7.51 40.97
CA TYR A 68 -11.46 8.03 42.29
C TYR A 68 -10.48 7.05 42.99
N PRO A 69 -9.61 7.51 43.93
CA PRO A 69 -9.53 8.84 44.51
C PRO A 69 -8.18 9.55 44.31
N LEU A 70 -8.24 10.88 44.30
CA LEU A 70 -7.09 11.73 44.62
C LEU A 70 -6.71 11.46 46.08
N VAL A 71 -5.47 11.01 46.29
CA VAL A 71 -4.91 10.82 47.63
C VAL A 71 -4.41 12.19 48.12
N LYS A 72 -5.12 12.69 49.13
CA LYS A 72 -4.87 13.82 50.07
C LYS A 72 -3.95 14.95 49.61
#